data_AF-A0A6M8MY44-F1
#
_entry.id   AF-A0A6M8MY44-F1
#
_cell.length_a   1.000
_cell.length_b   1.000
_cell.length_c   1.000
_cell.angle_alpha   90.00
_cell.angle_beta   90.00
_cell.angle_gamma   90.00
#
_symmetry.space_group_name_H-M   'P 1'
#
loop_
_entity.id
_entity.type
_entity.pdbx_description
1 polymer ?
#
loop_
_entity_poly.entity_id
_entity_poly.type
_entity_poly.pdbx_seq_one_letter_code
_entity_poly.pdbx_strand_id
1 'polypeptide(L)'
;MQVKRFFAADMRQAMKLVRDELGAEAAIIGNRRIAGGVELTAALDYKLSALAPRVPNIELEEELRKTQSRIVTAQAELTHRSELDTVANRQLFAGLAMDDSKQIEPTLEEPFRPSIHAAVAAERAERNAEPAVGDRAYEAMRSELNGLRELLEVQLGSLAWNQLQGSRPQQANLWRRLQRVGLSGPLSRDLLAMVPDSNDQAHTWRMLLAHLARMIATPDVEPLEEGGVIAMVGPAGMGKTTTLAKLAARYVLKYGAQNIALVSMDSFRIGAQEQLKTLGRILNVPVTHVDPGQSLAQALEPLLRKRVVLIDTAGLQASDPALRLQLETLAGRGIKARNYLVLATTSQKQVLSAAYHSYKRCGLAGCILTKLDETANLGEVLSLAVTHELPVAYLTDGPRIPDDLHLPRRHQLVSRAVSVQMQEEPSEEAMADMFADLYHSTGKRAG
;
A
#
# COMPACT_ATOMS: atom_id res chain seq x y z
N MET A 1 18.64 -17.50 -8.71
CA MET A 1 18.84 -16.04 -8.67
C MET A 1 19.70 -15.70 -7.45
N GLN A 2 20.95 -15.24 -7.66
CA GLN A 2 21.83 -14.81 -6.56
C GLN A 2 21.81 -13.29 -6.48
N VAL A 3 21.60 -12.75 -5.27
CA VAL A 3 21.62 -11.32 -4.97
C VAL A 3 22.72 -11.08 -3.93
N LYS A 4 23.72 -10.27 -4.25
CA LYS A 4 24.86 -9.99 -3.37
C LYS A 4 25.00 -8.50 -3.08
N ARG A 5 25.55 -8.17 -1.91
CA ARG A 5 25.90 -6.81 -1.48
C ARG A 5 27.42 -6.67 -1.54
N PHE A 6 27.90 -5.64 -2.22
CA PHE A 6 29.31 -5.36 -2.47
C PHE A 6 29.69 -4.05 -1.81
N PHE A 7 30.82 -4.04 -1.10
CA PHE A 7 31.32 -2.87 -0.38
C PHE A 7 32.70 -2.51 -0.91
N ALA A 8 32.91 -1.25 -1.29
CA ALA A 8 34.22 -0.75 -1.71
C ALA A 8 34.39 0.75 -1.42
N ALA A 9 35.63 1.24 -1.46
CA ALA A 9 35.94 2.64 -1.21
C ALA A 9 35.35 3.59 -2.27
N ASP A 10 35.21 3.14 -3.52
CA ASP A 10 34.64 3.92 -4.62
C ASP A 10 33.78 3.10 -5.58
N MET A 11 33.01 3.79 -6.43
CA MET A 11 32.07 3.21 -7.38
C MET A 11 32.74 2.33 -8.45
N ARG A 12 33.97 2.65 -8.87
CA ARG A 12 34.72 1.89 -9.87
C ARG A 12 35.19 0.56 -9.26
N GLN A 13 35.65 0.57 -8.01
CA GLN A 13 35.97 -0.65 -7.26
C GLN A 13 34.73 -1.51 -7.02
N ALA A 14 33.61 -0.93 -6.59
CA ALA A 14 32.37 -1.67 -6.36
C ALA A 14 31.83 -2.31 -7.65
N MET A 15 31.82 -1.58 -8.76
CA MET A 15 31.45 -2.13 -10.08
C MET A 15 32.44 -3.19 -10.59
N LYS A 16 33.72 -3.13 -10.19
CA LYS A 16 34.69 -4.20 -10.48
C LYS A 16 34.35 -5.46 -9.69
N LEU A 17 34.12 -5.37 -8.37
CA LEU A 17 33.74 -6.53 -7.55
C LEU A 17 32.45 -7.21 -8.05
N VAL A 18 31.44 -6.43 -8.43
CA VAL A 18 30.21 -6.95 -9.07
C VAL A 18 30.56 -7.74 -10.35
N ARG A 19 31.44 -7.20 -11.21
CA ARG A 19 31.81 -7.83 -12.47
C ARG A 19 32.68 -9.07 -12.31
N ASP A 20 33.59 -9.05 -11.33
CA ASP A 20 34.50 -10.16 -11.03
C ASP A 20 33.75 -11.35 -10.39
N GLU A 21 32.65 -11.11 -9.65
CA GLU A 21 31.91 -12.15 -8.90
C GLU A 21 30.54 -12.54 -9.50
N LEU A 22 29.88 -11.65 -10.25
CA LEU A 22 28.58 -11.89 -10.92
C LEU A 22 28.63 -11.72 -12.45
N GLY A 23 29.80 -11.44 -13.03
CA GLY A 23 29.97 -11.26 -14.47
C GLY A 23 29.51 -9.90 -15.00
N ALA A 24 29.64 -9.70 -16.32
CA ALA A 24 29.28 -8.44 -16.96
C ALA A 24 27.76 -8.17 -17.02
N GLU A 25 26.95 -9.24 -17.05
CA GLU A 25 25.48 -9.20 -17.17
C GLU A 25 24.75 -8.96 -15.82
N ALA A 26 25.48 -8.66 -14.75
CA ALA A 26 24.92 -8.45 -13.42
C ALA A 26 24.12 -7.14 -13.34
N ALA A 27 22.81 -7.26 -13.07
CA ALA A 27 21.94 -6.10 -12.90
C ALA A 27 22.22 -5.41 -11.55
N ILE A 28 22.56 -4.12 -11.57
CA ILE A 28 22.64 -3.30 -10.36
C ILE A 28 21.21 -2.97 -9.92
N ILE A 29 20.75 -3.60 -8.84
CA ILE A 29 19.42 -3.35 -8.28
C ILE A 29 19.43 -2.09 -7.41
N GLY A 30 20.50 -1.83 -6.66
CA GLY A 30 20.59 -0.68 -5.76
C GLY A 30 22.01 -0.18 -5.48
N ASN A 31 22.10 1.10 -5.10
CA ASN A 31 23.33 1.82 -4.81
C ASN A 31 23.13 2.71 -3.57
N ARG A 32 24.08 2.70 -2.63
CA ARG A 32 24.08 3.53 -1.42
C ARG A 32 25.51 4.02 -1.14
N ARG A 33 25.68 5.31 -0.83
CA ARG A 33 26.92 5.81 -0.20
C ARG A 33 26.91 5.53 1.30
N ILE A 34 28.02 5.05 1.84
CA ILE A 34 28.22 4.71 3.25
C ILE A 34 29.46 5.43 3.80
N ALA A 35 29.60 5.50 5.12
CA ALA A 35 30.84 5.98 5.74
C ALA A 35 32.00 5.04 5.32
N GLY A 36 32.98 5.60 4.59
CA GLY A 36 34.10 4.83 4.02
C GLY A 36 33.93 4.35 2.58
N GLY A 37 32.81 4.63 1.89
CA GLY A 37 32.69 4.33 0.45
C GLY A 37 31.27 4.14 -0.07
N VAL A 38 31.06 3.06 -0.83
CA VAL A 38 29.78 2.70 -1.46
C VAL A 38 29.43 1.23 -1.25
N GLU A 39 28.12 1.01 -1.17
CA GLU A 39 27.43 -0.27 -1.15
C GLU A 39 26.63 -0.43 -2.45
N LEU A 40 26.92 -1.48 -3.23
CA LEU A 40 26.10 -1.90 -4.36
C LEU A 40 25.34 -3.19 -4.01
N THR A 41 24.06 -3.27 -4.39
CA THR A 41 23.32 -4.53 -4.43
C THR A 41 23.13 -4.93 -5.89
N ALA A 42 23.66 -6.08 -6.29
CA ALA A 42 23.59 -6.58 -7.67
C ALA A 42 23.10 -8.03 -7.71
N ALA A 43 22.55 -8.44 -8.85
CA ALA A 43 22.03 -9.79 -9.04
C ALA A 43 22.25 -10.32 -10.47
N LEU A 44 22.49 -11.63 -10.55
CA LEU A 44 22.62 -12.38 -11.81
C LEU A 44 21.23 -12.93 -12.21
N ASP A 45 20.91 -12.85 -13.50
CA ASP A 45 19.61 -13.23 -14.09
C ASP A 45 18.38 -12.53 -13.49
N TYR A 46 18.49 -11.24 -13.13
CA TYR A 46 17.34 -10.45 -12.67
C TYR A 46 16.40 -10.06 -13.81
N LYS A 47 15.70 -11.06 -14.37
CA LYS A 47 14.59 -10.86 -15.29
C LYS A 47 13.38 -10.34 -14.50
N LEU A 48 13.07 -9.05 -14.66
CA LEU A 48 11.88 -8.35 -14.12
C LEU A 48 10.52 -8.89 -14.66
N SER A 49 10.49 -10.11 -15.19
CA SER A 49 9.37 -10.76 -15.88
C SER A 49 8.12 -10.99 -15.03
N ALA A 50 8.18 -10.76 -13.71
CA ALA A 50 7.04 -10.83 -12.81
C ALA A 50 6.20 -9.52 -12.80
N LEU A 51 6.72 -8.41 -13.33
CA LEU A 51 6.03 -7.12 -13.36
C LEU A 51 5.29 -6.93 -14.68
N ALA A 52 4.07 -7.47 -14.76
CA ALA A 52 3.16 -7.22 -15.87
C ALA A 52 3.05 -5.69 -16.13
N PRO A 53 3.06 -5.24 -17.41
CA PRO A 53 2.95 -3.82 -17.74
C PRO A 53 1.61 -3.28 -17.21
N ARG A 54 1.61 -2.05 -16.67
CA ARG A 54 0.35 -1.36 -16.38
C ARG A 54 -0.30 -0.99 -17.72
N VAL A 55 -1.44 -1.59 -18.01
CA VAL A 55 -2.40 -1.06 -19.00
C VAL A 55 -2.89 0.29 -18.48
N PRO A 56 -3.07 1.32 -19.32
CA PRO A 56 -3.69 2.58 -18.92
C PRO A 56 -5.07 2.36 -18.29
N ASN A 57 -5.31 2.96 -17.13
CA ASN A 57 -6.62 2.88 -16.48
C ASN A 57 -7.50 4.03 -17.01
N ILE A 58 -8.32 3.71 -18.02
CA ILE A 58 -9.19 4.67 -18.72
C ILE A 58 -10.23 5.26 -17.76
N GLU A 59 -10.85 4.43 -16.90
CA GLU A 59 -11.83 4.86 -15.90
C GLU A 59 -11.25 5.91 -14.94
N LEU A 60 -10.00 5.70 -14.48
CA LEU A 60 -9.28 6.64 -13.64
C LEU A 60 -9.03 7.97 -14.37
N GLU A 61 -8.66 7.93 -15.64
CA GLU A 61 -8.46 9.14 -16.45
C GLU A 61 -9.78 9.90 -16.71
N GLU A 62 -10.89 9.19 -16.91
CA GLU A 62 -12.21 9.80 -17.07
C GLU A 62 -12.70 10.47 -15.78
N GLU A 63 -12.59 9.81 -14.62
CA GLU A 63 -12.90 10.43 -13.33
C GLU A 63 -11.98 11.62 -13.03
N LEU A 64 -10.69 11.54 -13.39
CA LEU A 64 -9.78 12.68 -13.29
C LEU A 64 -10.19 13.85 -14.22
N ARG A 65 -10.65 13.59 -15.45
CA ARG A 65 -11.17 14.63 -16.37
C ARG A 65 -12.48 15.27 -15.84
N LYS A 66 -13.39 14.47 -15.28
CA LYS A 66 -14.60 14.97 -14.57
C LYS A 66 -14.24 15.79 -13.31
N THR A 67 -13.11 15.46 -12.66
CA THR A 67 -12.56 16.25 -11.56
C THR A 67 -11.93 17.55 -12.06
N GLN A 68 -11.24 17.52 -13.20
CA GLN A 68 -10.58 18.69 -13.79
C GLN A 68 -11.58 19.79 -14.14
N SER A 69 -12.74 19.45 -14.73
CA SER A 69 -13.79 20.44 -14.98
C SER A 69 -14.32 21.05 -13.68
N ARG A 70 -14.56 20.26 -12.63
CA ARG A 70 -14.93 20.75 -11.29
C ARG A 70 -13.86 21.67 -10.68
N ILE A 71 -12.58 21.37 -10.87
CA ILE A 71 -11.45 22.23 -10.44
C ILE A 71 -11.52 23.58 -11.18
N VAL A 72 -11.72 23.58 -12.50
CA VAL A 72 -11.83 24.80 -13.30
C VAL A 72 -13.05 25.63 -12.90
N THR A 73 -14.22 25.02 -12.69
CA THR A 73 -15.42 25.72 -12.22
C THR A 73 -15.21 26.34 -10.82
N ALA A 74 -14.66 25.58 -9.87
CA ALA A 74 -14.38 26.08 -8.53
C ALA A 74 -13.32 27.20 -8.54
N GLN A 75 -12.32 27.12 -9.42
CA GLN A 75 -11.34 28.20 -9.61
C GLN A 75 -11.96 29.44 -10.26
N ALA A 76 -12.89 29.29 -11.21
CA ALA A 76 -13.63 30.40 -11.79
C ALA A 76 -14.54 31.08 -10.75
N GLU A 77 -15.26 30.30 -9.92
CA GLU A 77 -16.07 30.84 -8.81
C GLU A 77 -15.22 31.57 -7.76
N LEU A 78 -14.08 31.01 -7.37
CA LEU A 78 -13.13 31.66 -6.45
C LEU A 78 -12.54 32.94 -7.08
N THR A 79 -12.24 32.91 -8.38
CA THR A 79 -11.75 34.09 -9.11
C THR A 79 -12.83 35.16 -9.14
N HIS A 80 -14.06 34.85 -9.57
CA HIS A 80 -15.19 35.79 -9.57
C HIS A 80 -15.52 36.35 -8.18
N ARG A 81 -15.41 35.54 -7.09
CA ARG A 81 -15.56 36.06 -5.72
C ARG A 81 -14.44 37.05 -5.36
N SER A 82 -13.19 36.73 -5.70
CA SER A 82 -12.09 37.67 -5.52
C SER A 82 -12.18 38.89 -6.43
N GLU A 83 -12.81 38.77 -7.61
CA GLU A 83 -13.09 39.88 -8.53
C GLU A 83 -14.17 40.80 -7.98
N LEU A 84 -15.22 40.28 -7.31
CA LEU A 84 -16.19 41.12 -6.60
C LEU A 84 -15.51 41.96 -5.50
N ASP A 85 -14.61 41.36 -4.73
CA ASP A 85 -13.79 42.07 -3.73
C ASP A 85 -12.75 43.02 -4.39
N THR A 86 -12.28 42.70 -5.60
CA THR A 86 -11.27 43.49 -6.34
C THR A 86 -11.88 44.61 -7.18
N VAL A 87 -13.14 44.52 -7.61
CA VAL A 87 -13.87 45.57 -8.34
C VAL A 87 -14.04 46.81 -7.47
N ALA A 88 -14.16 46.65 -6.14
CA ALA A 88 -14.08 47.74 -5.18
C ALA A 88 -12.71 48.48 -5.18
N ASN A 89 -11.65 47.87 -5.74
CA ASN A 89 -10.27 48.39 -5.79
C ASN A 89 -9.71 48.58 -7.22
N ARG A 90 -10.48 48.33 -8.29
CA ARG A 90 -10.02 48.42 -9.70
C ARG A 90 -10.79 49.42 -10.57
N GLN A 91 -11.22 50.53 -9.99
CA GLN A 91 -11.56 51.74 -10.76
C GLN A 91 -10.31 52.52 -11.24
N LEU A 92 -9.10 52.01 -10.99
CA LEU A 92 -7.83 52.66 -11.32
C LEU A 92 -7.03 51.81 -12.32
N PHE A 93 -6.70 52.43 -13.45
CA PHE A 93 -5.89 51.98 -14.58
C PHE A 93 -6.49 50.88 -15.49
N ALA A 94 -6.62 51.21 -16.77
CA ALA A 94 -7.12 50.37 -17.86
C ALA A 94 -6.36 50.66 -19.17
N GLY A 95 -6.39 49.71 -20.12
CA GLY A 95 -5.75 49.79 -21.44
C GLY A 95 -4.40 49.06 -21.52
N LEU A 96 -4.01 48.43 -22.65
CA LEU A 96 -4.61 48.31 -24.00
C LEU A 96 -4.33 46.91 -24.61
N ALA A 97 -5.05 46.56 -25.70
CA ALA A 97 -4.91 45.33 -26.51
C ALA A 97 -3.87 45.52 -27.68
N MET A 98 -3.52 44.61 -28.60
CA MET A 98 -4.22 43.56 -29.42
C MET A 98 -3.27 42.35 -29.68
N ASP A 99 -3.65 41.10 -30.00
CA ASP A 99 -4.37 40.51 -31.18
C ASP A 99 -3.54 40.54 -32.51
N ASP A 100 -3.55 39.57 -33.45
CA ASP A 100 -4.40 38.36 -33.68
C ASP A 100 -3.72 37.29 -34.63
N SER A 101 -4.20 36.02 -34.57
CA SER A 101 -4.37 35.02 -35.68
C SER A 101 -3.25 34.20 -36.39
N LYS A 102 -3.41 32.85 -36.35
CA LYS A 102 -3.59 31.84 -37.45
C LYS A 102 -2.50 31.54 -38.54
N GLN A 103 -2.45 30.40 -39.27
CA GLN A 103 -2.83 28.96 -39.08
C GLN A 103 -2.45 28.12 -40.37
N ILE A 104 -2.53 26.77 -40.32
CA ILE A 104 -2.72 25.78 -41.44
C ILE A 104 -1.49 25.06 -42.09
N GLU A 105 -1.71 23.77 -42.40
CA GLU A 105 -0.85 22.69 -42.95
C GLU A 105 -1.78 21.72 -43.78
N PRO A 106 -1.42 20.49 -44.26
CA PRO A 106 -0.13 19.78 -44.49
C PRO A 106 -0.02 19.12 -45.91
N THR A 107 0.97 18.25 -46.17
CA THR A 107 0.85 17.13 -47.17
C THR A 107 1.79 15.92 -46.87
N LEU A 108 1.66 14.82 -47.63
CA LEU A 108 2.11 13.45 -47.33
C LEU A 108 3.16 12.93 -48.35
N GLU A 109 3.98 11.93 -47.97
CA GLU A 109 4.03 10.57 -48.59
C GLU A 109 5.18 9.66 -48.07
N GLU A 110 5.00 8.34 -48.20
CA GLU A 110 5.94 7.23 -47.90
C GLU A 110 5.64 6.11 -48.93
N PRO A 111 6.61 5.35 -49.51
CA PRO A 111 6.87 3.97 -49.00
C PRO A 111 8.25 3.32 -49.34
N PHE A 112 8.69 2.28 -48.59
CA PHE A 112 8.97 0.88 -49.06
C PHE A 112 9.72 -0.03 -48.04
N ARG A 113 9.74 -1.35 -48.32
CA ARG A 113 10.36 -2.51 -47.60
C ARG A 113 11.13 -3.40 -48.63
N PRO A 114 11.72 -4.61 -48.36
CA PRO A 114 11.75 -5.53 -47.19
C PRO A 114 13.22 -5.98 -46.83
N SER A 115 13.65 -7.19 -46.39
CA SER A 115 13.05 -8.52 -46.10
C SER A 115 13.92 -9.43 -45.20
N ILE A 116 13.28 -10.15 -44.26
CA ILE A 116 13.35 -11.62 -43.98
C ILE A 116 14.72 -12.36 -44.01
N HIS A 117 15.09 -12.99 -42.88
CA HIS A 117 15.50 -14.42 -42.69
C HIS A 117 16.06 -14.64 -41.26
N ALA A 118 16.33 -15.84 -40.75
CA ALA A 118 15.43 -16.99 -40.51
C ALA A 118 16.11 -18.03 -39.58
N ALA A 119 15.38 -18.54 -38.57
CA ALA A 119 15.57 -19.80 -37.80
C ALA A 119 16.93 -20.17 -37.14
N VAL A 120 16.82 -20.88 -36.00
CA VAL A 120 17.41 -22.22 -35.68
C VAL A 120 17.53 -22.37 -34.15
N ALA A 121 17.32 -23.60 -33.65
CA ALA A 121 17.36 -23.94 -32.22
C ALA A 121 18.65 -24.65 -31.80
N ALA A 122 18.95 -24.67 -30.50
CA ALA A 122 19.94 -25.57 -29.88
C ALA A 122 19.52 -25.93 -28.45
N GLU A 123 19.76 -27.19 -28.06
CA GLU A 123 19.50 -27.75 -26.73
C GLU A 123 20.77 -27.79 -25.85
N ARG A 124 20.62 -28.31 -24.61
CA ARG A 124 21.67 -28.75 -23.65
C ARG A 124 22.37 -27.59 -22.90
N ALA A 125 22.55 -27.64 -21.58
CA ALA A 125 22.95 -28.80 -20.80
C ALA A 125 22.47 -28.76 -19.33
N GLU A 126 22.13 -29.92 -18.79
CA GLU A 126 21.99 -30.14 -17.35
C GLU A 126 23.37 -30.24 -16.68
N ARG A 127 23.49 -29.80 -15.42
CA ARG A 127 24.53 -30.28 -14.47
C ARG A 127 24.23 -29.90 -13.01
N ASN A 128 23.87 -30.94 -12.27
CA ASN A 128 24.24 -31.25 -10.88
C ASN A 128 24.23 -30.13 -9.82
N ALA A 129 23.25 -30.21 -8.92
CA ALA A 129 23.43 -29.87 -7.50
C ALA A 129 22.56 -30.81 -6.64
N GLU A 130 23.14 -31.87 -6.08
CA GLU A 130 22.44 -32.71 -5.10
C GLU A 130 22.53 -32.08 -3.71
N PRO A 131 21.40 -31.81 -3.02
CA PRO A 131 21.44 -31.51 -1.60
C PRO A 131 21.72 -32.79 -0.79
N ALA A 132 22.53 -32.67 0.26
CA ALA A 132 22.95 -33.81 1.06
C ALA A 132 21.75 -34.49 1.76
N VAL A 133 21.82 -35.83 1.89
CA VAL A 133 20.74 -36.66 2.44
C VAL A 133 20.33 -36.26 3.86
N GLY A 134 21.25 -35.67 4.64
CA GLY A 134 20.99 -35.19 5.99
C GLY A 134 19.96 -34.05 6.08
N ASP A 135 20.04 -33.03 5.20
CA ASP A 135 19.14 -31.88 5.26
C ASP A 135 17.69 -32.31 4.98
N ARG A 136 17.48 -33.19 3.99
CA ARG A 136 16.16 -33.76 3.67
C ARG A 136 15.52 -34.48 4.87
N ALA A 137 16.31 -35.15 5.71
CA ALA A 137 15.81 -35.82 6.90
C ALA A 137 15.38 -34.82 8.00
N TYR A 138 16.13 -33.73 8.19
CA TYR A 138 15.75 -32.66 9.11
C TYR A 138 14.58 -31.81 8.60
N GLU A 139 14.45 -31.62 7.28
CA GLU A 139 13.29 -30.98 6.65
C GLU A 139 12.04 -31.85 6.77
N ALA A 140 12.13 -33.16 6.51
CA ALA A 140 11.04 -34.11 6.73
C ALA A 140 10.58 -34.10 8.20
N MET A 141 11.50 -34.28 9.16
CA MET A 141 11.19 -34.22 10.60
C MET A 141 10.57 -32.87 11.01
N ARG A 142 11.03 -31.75 10.44
CA ARG A 142 10.39 -30.43 10.68
C ARG A 142 8.98 -30.36 10.11
N SER A 143 8.72 -30.96 8.94
CA SER A 143 7.38 -31.00 8.36
C SER A 143 6.42 -31.85 9.21
N GLU A 144 6.86 -33.01 9.70
CA GLU A 144 6.10 -33.86 10.62
C GLU A 144 5.83 -33.17 11.96
N LEU A 145 6.84 -32.53 12.58
CA LEU A 145 6.68 -31.80 13.83
C LEU A 145 5.76 -30.57 13.68
N ASN A 146 5.78 -29.88 12.53
CA ASN A 146 4.83 -28.81 12.24
C ASN A 146 3.40 -29.35 12.09
N GLY A 147 3.20 -30.42 11.31
CA GLY A 147 1.88 -31.06 11.16
C GLY A 147 1.32 -31.62 12.46
N LEU A 148 2.15 -32.22 13.32
CA LEU A 148 1.77 -32.63 14.67
C LEU A 148 1.39 -31.42 15.54
N ARG A 149 2.10 -30.29 15.43
CA ARG A 149 1.73 -29.07 16.17
C ARG A 149 0.42 -28.50 15.68
N GLU A 150 0.20 -28.42 14.37
CA GLU A 150 -1.03 -27.91 13.75
C GLU A 150 -2.26 -28.76 14.16
N LEU A 151 -2.13 -30.10 14.14
CA LEU A 151 -3.18 -31.01 14.64
C LEU A 151 -3.47 -30.82 16.13
N LEU A 152 -2.45 -30.62 16.97
CA LEU A 152 -2.63 -30.32 18.40
C LEU A 152 -3.24 -28.94 18.64
N GLU A 153 -2.86 -27.92 17.86
CA GLU A 153 -3.40 -26.56 17.95
C GLU A 153 -4.90 -26.53 17.60
N VAL A 154 -5.34 -27.26 16.56
CA VAL A 154 -6.76 -27.45 16.21
C VAL A 154 -7.52 -28.22 17.28
N GLN A 155 -6.97 -29.33 17.80
CA GLN A 155 -7.61 -30.11 18.87
C GLN A 155 -7.77 -29.30 20.17
N LEU A 156 -6.75 -28.53 20.57
CA LEU A 156 -6.82 -27.64 21.73
C LEU A 156 -7.83 -26.50 21.53
N GLY A 157 -7.90 -25.92 20.32
CA GLY A 157 -8.91 -24.93 19.96
C GLY A 157 -10.33 -25.49 20.10
N SER A 158 -10.59 -26.68 19.56
CA SER A 158 -11.87 -27.38 19.68
C SER A 158 -12.23 -27.71 21.13
N LEU A 159 -11.30 -28.21 21.95
CA LEU A 159 -11.53 -28.52 23.36
C LEU A 159 -11.85 -27.26 24.18
N ALA A 160 -11.09 -26.18 24.00
CA ALA A 160 -11.30 -24.91 24.68
C ALA A 160 -12.66 -24.28 24.32
N TRP A 161 -13.04 -24.38 23.04
CA TRP A 161 -14.33 -23.89 22.56
C TRP A 161 -15.52 -24.71 23.10
N ASN A 162 -15.45 -26.05 23.05
CA ASN A 162 -16.46 -26.94 23.64
C ASN A 162 -16.63 -26.69 25.15
N GLN A 163 -15.53 -26.53 25.89
CA GLN A 163 -15.56 -26.20 27.32
C GLN A 163 -16.24 -24.84 27.57
N LEU A 164 -16.00 -23.84 26.71
CA LEU A 164 -16.64 -22.53 26.84
C LEU A 164 -18.14 -22.57 26.53
N GLN A 165 -18.57 -23.32 25.50
CA GLN A 165 -19.99 -23.52 25.21
C GLN A 165 -20.74 -24.11 26.41
N GLY A 166 -20.21 -25.19 26.99
CA GLY A 166 -20.85 -25.88 28.12
C GLY A 166 -20.82 -25.08 29.43
N SER A 167 -19.78 -24.30 29.68
CA SER A 167 -19.62 -23.57 30.95
C SER A 167 -20.15 -22.13 30.95
N ARG A 168 -20.13 -21.43 29.80
CA ARG A 168 -20.53 -20.02 29.67
C ARG A 168 -21.20 -19.74 28.32
N PRO A 169 -22.41 -20.26 28.07
CA PRO A 169 -23.10 -20.13 26.78
C PRO A 169 -23.34 -18.67 26.36
N GLN A 170 -23.49 -17.74 27.31
CA GLN A 170 -23.62 -16.31 26.99
C GLN A 170 -22.33 -15.73 26.38
N GLN A 171 -21.15 -16.10 26.92
CA GLN A 171 -19.87 -15.69 26.36
C GLN A 171 -19.63 -16.36 25.01
N ALA A 172 -19.98 -17.64 24.85
CA ALA A 172 -19.91 -18.34 23.57
C ALA A 172 -20.74 -17.64 22.47
N ASN A 173 -21.94 -17.14 22.79
CA ASN A 173 -22.75 -16.36 21.85
C ASN A 173 -22.11 -15.02 21.46
N LEU A 174 -21.40 -14.35 22.38
CA LEU A 174 -20.64 -13.14 22.05
C LEU A 174 -19.42 -13.47 21.17
N TRP A 175 -18.71 -14.57 21.43
CA TRP A 175 -17.63 -15.07 20.57
C TRP A 175 -18.10 -15.34 19.13
N ARG A 176 -19.22 -16.07 18.95
CA ARG A 176 -19.80 -16.29 17.61
C ARG A 176 -20.12 -14.96 16.90
N ARG A 177 -20.64 -13.96 17.60
CA ARG A 177 -20.91 -12.62 17.02
C ARG A 177 -19.64 -11.86 16.63
N LEU A 178 -18.58 -11.91 17.45
CA LEU A 178 -17.30 -11.27 17.12
C LEU A 178 -16.64 -11.96 15.89
N GLN A 179 -16.75 -13.29 15.79
CA GLN A 179 -16.29 -14.05 14.61
C GLN A 179 -17.11 -13.71 13.35
N ARG A 180 -18.43 -13.52 13.45
CA ARG A 180 -19.26 -13.08 12.30
C ARG A 180 -18.89 -11.69 11.79
N VAL A 181 -18.49 -10.78 12.68
CA VAL A 181 -17.94 -9.46 12.30
C VAL A 181 -16.54 -9.60 11.66
N GLY A 182 -15.89 -10.77 11.79
CA GLY A 182 -14.57 -11.09 11.24
C GLY A 182 -13.40 -10.73 12.14
N LEU A 183 -13.63 -10.55 13.45
CA LEU A 183 -12.61 -10.11 14.39
C LEU A 183 -11.69 -11.28 14.79
N SER A 184 -10.38 -11.05 14.86
CA SER A 184 -9.42 -12.11 15.21
C SER A 184 -9.67 -12.67 16.62
N GLY A 185 -9.26 -13.92 16.86
CA GLY A 185 -9.33 -14.55 18.18
C GLY A 185 -8.70 -13.69 19.29
N PRO A 186 -7.44 -13.22 19.14
CA PRO A 186 -6.78 -12.38 20.13
C PRO A 186 -7.51 -11.06 20.42
N LEU A 187 -8.01 -10.35 19.40
CA LEU A 187 -8.77 -9.11 19.62
C LEU A 187 -10.12 -9.39 20.28
N SER A 188 -10.78 -10.49 19.91
CA SER A 188 -12.07 -10.89 20.49
C SER A 188 -11.93 -11.26 21.97
N ARG A 189 -10.88 -11.99 22.35
CA ARG A 189 -10.50 -12.23 23.76
C ARG A 189 -10.27 -10.93 24.50
N ASP A 190 -9.45 -10.04 23.94
CA ASP A 190 -9.02 -8.81 24.61
C ASP A 190 -10.19 -7.81 24.76
N LEU A 191 -11.16 -7.80 23.82
CA LEU A 191 -12.44 -7.08 23.96
C LEU A 191 -13.34 -7.68 25.05
N LEU A 192 -13.50 -9.01 25.08
CA LEU A 192 -14.34 -9.70 26.06
C LEU A 192 -13.82 -9.57 27.49
N ALA A 193 -12.49 -9.46 27.66
CA ALA A 193 -11.88 -9.18 28.96
C ALA A 193 -12.19 -7.77 29.51
N MET A 194 -12.74 -6.86 28.70
CA MET A 194 -13.09 -5.49 29.12
C MET A 194 -14.57 -5.28 29.49
N VAL A 195 -15.43 -6.30 29.35
CA VAL A 195 -16.87 -6.20 29.65
C VAL A 195 -17.27 -7.15 30.78
N PRO A 196 -18.25 -6.77 31.63
CA PRO A 196 -18.70 -7.63 32.72
C PRO A 196 -19.51 -8.83 32.19
N ASP A 197 -19.38 -9.97 32.86
CA ASP A 197 -20.21 -11.15 32.61
C ASP A 197 -21.64 -10.83 33.11
N SER A 198 -22.56 -10.50 32.18
CA SER A 198 -23.87 -9.96 32.53
C SER A 198 -24.99 -10.44 31.60
N ASN A 199 -26.16 -10.70 32.18
CA ASN A 199 -27.31 -11.28 31.48
C ASN A 199 -27.90 -10.38 30.36
N ASP A 200 -27.65 -9.06 30.38
CA ASP A 200 -28.03 -8.19 29.27
C ASP A 200 -26.97 -8.28 28.14
N GLN A 201 -27.16 -9.29 27.28
CA GLN A 201 -26.35 -9.47 26.07
C GLN A 201 -26.46 -8.29 25.10
N ALA A 202 -27.56 -7.53 25.10
CA ALA A 202 -27.74 -6.38 24.23
C ALA A 202 -26.98 -5.15 24.74
N HIS A 203 -26.84 -4.96 26.06
CA HIS A 203 -25.92 -3.99 26.66
C HIS A 203 -24.47 -4.42 26.49
N THR A 204 -24.12 -5.66 26.83
CA THR A 204 -22.76 -6.20 26.69
C THR A 204 -22.25 -6.09 25.24
N TRP A 205 -23.10 -6.39 24.24
CA TRP A 205 -22.76 -6.19 22.83
C TRP A 205 -22.50 -4.72 22.47
N ARG A 206 -23.35 -3.79 22.92
CA ARG A 206 -23.14 -2.35 22.72
C ARG A 206 -21.84 -1.86 23.38
N MET A 207 -21.50 -2.40 24.57
CA MET A 207 -20.21 -2.13 25.21
C MET A 207 -19.06 -2.63 24.35
N LEU A 208 -19.05 -3.90 23.91
CA LEU A 208 -18.00 -4.47 23.06
C LEU A 208 -17.73 -3.60 21.81
N LEU A 209 -18.78 -3.16 21.12
CA LEU A 209 -18.65 -2.26 19.96
C LEU A 209 -18.06 -0.88 20.35
N ALA A 210 -18.41 -0.34 21.52
CA ALA A 210 -17.84 0.91 22.05
C ALA A 210 -16.41 0.77 22.62
N HIS A 211 -15.98 -0.45 22.97
CA HIS A 211 -14.57 -0.76 23.26
C HIS A 211 -13.76 -0.85 21.97
N LEU A 212 -14.23 -1.62 20.98
CA LEU A 212 -13.60 -1.70 19.64
C LEU A 212 -13.46 -0.33 18.97
N ALA A 213 -14.51 0.51 19.03
CA ALA A 213 -14.47 1.87 18.49
C ALA A 213 -13.48 2.81 19.21
N ARG A 214 -13.02 2.47 20.42
CA ARG A 214 -11.92 3.20 21.08
C ARG A 214 -10.55 2.65 20.73
N MET A 215 -10.44 1.33 20.51
CA MET A 215 -9.18 0.67 20.13
C MET A 215 -8.75 0.98 18.68
N ILE A 216 -9.66 1.32 17.78
CA ILE A 216 -9.32 1.79 16.42
C ILE A 216 -8.62 3.15 16.51
N ALA A 217 -7.31 3.17 16.25
CA ALA A 217 -6.54 4.40 16.14
C ALA A 217 -6.91 5.17 14.85
N THR A 218 -6.96 6.50 14.95
CA THR A 218 -7.10 7.45 13.84
C THR A 218 -6.23 8.67 14.15
N PRO A 219 -5.60 9.32 13.16
CA PRO A 219 -4.79 10.51 13.41
C PRO A 219 -5.68 11.68 13.84
N ASP A 220 -5.16 12.52 14.74
CA ASP A 220 -5.89 13.68 15.28
C ASP A 220 -5.94 14.86 14.29
N VAL A 221 -4.94 14.95 13.40
CA VAL A 221 -4.88 15.88 12.28
C VAL A 221 -4.92 15.09 10.97
N GLU A 222 -5.69 15.55 9.98
CA GLU A 222 -5.69 14.91 8.66
C GLU A 222 -4.27 14.98 8.03
N PRO A 223 -3.68 13.86 7.57
CA PRO A 223 -2.30 13.86 7.08
C PRO A 223 -2.01 14.87 5.96
N LEU A 224 -2.98 15.06 5.05
CA LEU A 224 -2.90 16.01 3.95
C LEU A 224 -2.90 17.48 4.39
N GLU A 225 -3.42 17.77 5.59
CA GLU A 225 -3.41 19.10 6.22
C GLU A 225 -2.07 19.38 6.90
N GLU A 226 -1.56 18.40 7.66
CA GLU A 226 -0.23 18.46 8.30
C GLU A 226 0.90 18.58 7.26
N GLY A 227 0.76 17.90 6.11
CA GLY A 227 1.64 18.03 4.95
C GLY A 227 2.96 17.27 5.06
N GLY A 228 3.99 17.77 4.38
CA GLY A 228 5.28 17.09 4.19
C GLY A 228 5.20 15.98 3.16
N VAL A 229 6.03 14.95 3.35
CA VAL A 229 6.18 13.81 2.42
C VAL A 229 5.31 12.65 2.88
N ILE A 230 4.42 12.17 2.01
CA ILE A 230 3.45 11.10 2.29
C ILE A 230 3.62 10.02 1.21
N ALA A 231 3.91 8.77 1.60
CA ALA A 231 4.14 7.68 0.65
C ALA A 231 3.08 6.58 0.78
N MET A 232 2.56 6.12 -0.37
CA MET A 232 1.61 5.01 -0.43
C MET A 232 2.37 3.70 -0.63
N VAL A 233 2.39 2.83 0.38
CA VAL A 233 3.11 1.54 0.32
C VAL A 233 2.16 0.35 0.42
N GLY A 234 2.58 -0.82 -0.07
CA GLY A 234 1.79 -2.05 -0.05
C GLY A 234 1.82 -2.82 -1.39
N PRO A 235 1.24 -4.03 -1.44
CA PRO A 235 1.22 -4.90 -2.62
C PRO A 235 0.63 -4.28 -3.90
N ALA A 236 0.70 -5.03 -5.01
CA ALA A 236 -0.10 -4.78 -6.20
C ALA A 236 -1.61 -4.92 -5.90
N GLY A 237 -2.47 -4.34 -6.74
CA GLY A 237 -3.94 -4.44 -6.60
C GLY A 237 -4.58 -3.59 -5.49
N MET A 238 -3.86 -3.28 -4.39
CA MET A 238 -4.41 -2.60 -3.19
C MET A 238 -4.88 -1.14 -3.39
N GLY A 239 -4.86 -0.58 -4.62
CA GLY A 239 -5.40 0.76 -4.90
C GLY A 239 -4.48 1.94 -4.59
N LYS A 240 -3.16 1.75 -4.41
CA LYS A 240 -2.19 2.81 -4.07
C LYS A 240 -2.27 4.06 -4.96
N THR A 241 -2.12 3.87 -6.27
CA THR A 241 -2.12 4.96 -7.26
C THR A 241 -3.48 5.66 -7.33
N THR A 242 -4.58 4.93 -7.20
CA THR A 242 -5.95 5.48 -7.12
C THR A 242 -6.17 6.30 -5.84
N THR A 243 -5.63 5.84 -4.72
CA THR A 243 -5.66 6.54 -3.42
C THR A 243 -4.87 7.84 -3.51
N LEU A 244 -3.68 7.80 -4.12
CA LEU A 244 -2.86 8.97 -4.40
C LEU A 244 -3.55 9.95 -5.37
N ALA A 245 -4.27 9.45 -6.38
CA ALA A 245 -5.09 10.28 -7.27
C ALA A 245 -6.18 11.05 -6.50
N LYS A 246 -6.91 10.36 -5.63
CA LYS A 246 -7.95 10.96 -4.77
C LYS A 246 -7.38 12.00 -3.81
N LEU A 247 -6.25 11.70 -3.17
CA LEU A 247 -5.56 12.64 -2.27
C LEU A 247 -5.02 13.86 -3.01
N ALA A 248 -4.44 13.68 -4.19
CA ALA A 248 -3.98 14.78 -5.05
C ALA A 248 -5.16 15.68 -5.46
N ALA A 249 -6.24 15.10 -5.98
CA ALA A 249 -7.45 15.83 -6.37
C ALA A 249 -8.11 16.57 -5.20
N ARG A 250 -8.23 15.93 -4.04
CA ARG A 250 -8.75 16.53 -2.79
C ARG A 250 -7.93 17.76 -2.39
N TYR A 251 -6.60 17.66 -2.48
CA TYR A 251 -5.72 18.79 -2.20
C TYR A 251 -5.86 19.91 -3.25
N VAL A 252 -5.87 19.57 -4.54
CA VAL A 252 -5.98 20.56 -5.63
C VAL A 252 -7.31 21.33 -5.57
N LEU A 253 -8.42 20.66 -5.28
CA LEU A 253 -9.73 21.32 -5.09
C LEU A 253 -9.77 22.25 -3.86
N LYS A 254 -9.04 21.93 -2.78
CA LYS A 254 -9.05 22.70 -1.53
C LYS A 254 -8.00 23.81 -1.47
N TYR A 255 -6.85 23.61 -2.11
CA TYR A 255 -5.65 24.44 -1.95
C TYR A 255 -4.92 24.80 -3.25
N GLY A 256 -5.33 24.25 -4.39
CA GLY A 256 -4.67 24.43 -5.68
C GLY A 256 -3.39 23.60 -5.88
N ALA A 257 -3.01 23.41 -7.14
CA ALA A 257 -1.90 22.54 -7.54
C ALA A 257 -0.50 23.10 -7.23
N GLN A 258 -0.38 24.41 -7.00
CA GLN A 258 0.89 25.10 -6.77
C GLN A 258 1.64 24.58 -5.52
N ASN A 259 0.92 24.12 -4.50
CA ASN A 259 1.51 23.67 -3.23
C ASN A 259 1.67 22.15 -3.07
N ILE A 260 1.40 21.36 -4.12
CA ILE A 260 1.55 19.89 -4.16
C ILE A 260 2.50 19.44 -5.28
N ALA A 261 3.13 18.28 -5.11
CA ALA A 261 3.84 17.54 -6.16
C ALA A 261 3.64 16.02 -5.99
N LEU A 262 3.83 15.26 -7.07
CA LEU A 262 3.76 13.80 -7.08
C LEU A 262 5.12 13.20 -7.42
N VAL A 263 5.44 12.04 -6.86
CA VAL A 263 6.69 11.31 -7.10
C VAL A 263 6.38 9.84 -7.42
N SER A 264 6.98 9.29 -8.47
CA SER A 264 6.97 7.84 -8.72
C SER A 264 8.27 7.19 -8.28
N MET A 265 8.17 6.15 -7.45
CA MET A 265 9.22 5.15 -7.23
C MET A 265 9.03 3.87 -8.08
N ASP A 266 7.99 3.79 -8.92
CA ASP A 266 7.83 2.71 -9.91
C ASP A 266 8.71 3.01 -11.15
N SER A 267 10.02 2.85 -10.97
CA SER A 267 11.08 3.20 -11.94
C SER A 267 11.20 2.20 -13.09
N PHE A 268 10.60 1.01 -12.98
CA PHE A 268 10.76 -0.09 -13.95
C PHE A 268 9.55 -0.27 -14.90
N ARG A 269 8.37 0.25 -14.55
CA ARG A 269 7.14 0.01 -15.33
C ARG A 269 6.71 1.28 -16.07
N ILE A 270 7.05 1.36 -17.35
CA ILE A 270 6.77 2.52 -18.23
C ILE A 270 5.29 2.97 -18.13
N GLY A 271 4.35 2.02 -18.19
CA GLY A 271 2.92 2.32 -18.04
C GLY A 271 2.50 2.91 -16.68
N ALA A 272 3.24 2.60 -15.60
CA ALA A 272 3.03 3.24 -14.29
C ALA A 272 3.52 4.69 -14.28
N GLN A 273 4.61 4.97 -14.98
CA GLN A 273 5.16 6.31 -15.10
C GLN A 273 4.25 7.21 -15.95
N GLU A 274 3.82 6.75 -17.12
CA GLU A 274 2.88 7.53 -17.95
C GLU A 274 1.51 7.68 -17.28
N GLN A 275 1.01 6.69 -16.54
CA GLN A 275 -0.22 6.84 -15.74
C GLN A 275 -0.09 7.98 -14.72
N LEU A 276 1.02 8.05 -13.97
CA LEU A 276 1.23 9.15 -13.01
C LEU A 276 1.46 10.49 -13.70
N LYS A 277 2.17 10.54 -14.83
CA LYS A 277 2.33 11.76 -15.64
C LYS A 277 0.98 12.25 -16.16
N THR A 278 0.13 11.38 -16.72
CA THR A 278 -1.22 11.77 -17.20
C THR A 278 -2.08 12.30 -16.07
N LEU A 279 -2.08 11.64 -14.91
CA LEU A 279 -2.75 12.13 -13.69
C LEU A 279 -2.23 13.53 -13.29
N GLY A 280 -0.92 13.75 -13.32
CA GLY A 280 -0.31 15.06 -13.07
C GLY A 280 -0.70 16.13 -14.10
N ARG A 281 -0.69 15.79 -15.41
CA ARG A 281 -1.15 16.65 -16.51
C ARG A 281 -2.60 17.09 -16.29
N ILE A 282 -3.50 16.16 -15.94
CA ILE A 282 -4.93 16.43 -15.73
C ILE A 282 -5.17 17.31 -14.49
N LEU A 283 -4.45 17.08 -13.39
CA LEU A 283 -4.57 17.89 -12.16
C LEU A 283 -3.71 19.17 -12.14
N ASN A 284 -2.92 19.42 -13.20
CA ASN A 284 -1.89 20.46 -13.27
C ASN A 284 -0.85 20.40 -12.12
N VAL A 285 -0.53 19.19 -11.66
CA VAL A 285 0.43 18.93 -10.56
C VAL A 285 1.75 18.43 -11.14
N PRO A 286 2.92 18.99 -10.75
CA PRO A 286 4.22 18.50 -11.21
C PRO A 286 4.50 17.07 -10.73
N VAL A 287 5.06 16.27 -11.62
CA VAL A 287 5.42 14.86 -11.38
C VAL A 287 6.93 14.68 -11.53
N THR A 288 7.56 14.05 -10.55
CA THR A 288 8.96 13.66 -10.57
C THR A 288 9.07 12.14 -10.58
N HIS A 289 10.06 11.60 -11.28
CA HIS A 289 10.37 10.17 -11.26
C HIS A 289 11.69 9.96 -10.52
N VAL A 290 11.79 8.89 -9.73
CA VAL A 290 13.03 8.49 -9.07
C VAL A 290 13.73 7.46 -9.95
N ASP A 291 14.88 7.82 -10.51
CA ASP A 291 15.62 6.93 -11.40
C ASP A 291 16.29 5.77 -10.62
N PRO A 292 16.53 4.60 -11.25
CA PRO A 292 17.21 3.48 -10.60
C PRO A 292 18.59 3.89 -10.04
N GLY A 293 18.74 3.82 -8.71
CA GLY A 293 19.97 4.21 -8.01
C GLY A 293 20.11 5.70 -7.69
N GLN A 294 19.13 6.55 -8.05
CA GLN A 294 19.03 7.93 -7.55
C GLN A 294 18.65 7.93 -6.06
N SER A 295 19.18 8.87 -5.28
CA SER A 295 18.70 9.08 -3.91
C SER A 295 17.33 9.76 -3.93
N LEU A 296 16.35 9.21 -3.22
CA LEU A 296 15.04 9.84 -3.03
C LEU A 296 15.18 11.26 -2.43
N ALA A 297 16.22 11.53 -1.64
CA ALA A 297 16.46 12.87 -1.09
C ALA A 297 16.81 13.89 -2.20
N GLN A 298 17.54 13.47 -3.23
CA GLN A 298 17.88 14.32 -4.40
C GLN A 298 16.66 14.52 -5.30
N ALA A 299 15.80 13.50 -5.44
CA ALA A 299 14.54 13.62 -6.17
C ALA A 299 13.52 14.53 -5.47
N LEU A 300 13.58 14.63 -4.14
CA LEU A 300 12.73 15.51 -3.33
C LEU A 300 13.29 16.93 -3.17
N GLU A 301 14.59 17.16 -3.43
CA GLU A 301 15.25 18.47 -3.24
C GLU A 301 14.59 19.62 -4.03
N PRO A 302 14.18 19.47 -5.32
CA PRO A 302 13.41 20.49 -6.03
C PRO A 302 12.01 20.73 -5.46
N LEU A 303 11.49 19.79 -4.67
CA LEU A 303 10.12 19.78 -4.14
C LEU A 303 10.03 20.30 -2.70
N LEU A 304 11.14 20.68 -2.07
CA LEU A 304 11.19 21.18 -0.67
C LEU A 304 10.31 22.41 -0.39
N ARG A 305 9.89 23.15 -1.43
CA ARG A 305 8.95 24.29 -1.32
C ARG A 305 7.47 23.90 -1.39
N LYS A 306 7.15 22.63 -1.66
CA LYS A 306 5.77 22.11 -1.70
C LYS A 306 5.32 21.76 -0.28
N ARG A 307 4.08 22.14 0.08
CA ARG A 307 3.48 21.75 1.37
C ARG A 307 3.16 20.25 1.42
N VAL A 308 2.83 19.64 0.28
CA VAL A 308 2.56 18.20 0.17
C VAL A 308 3.38 17.59 -0.96
N VAL A 309 4.02 16.46 -0.69
CA VAL A 309 4.60 15.59 -1.73
C VAL A 309 4.05 14.18 -1.55
N LEU A 310 3.32 13.68 -2.56
CA LEU A 310 2.73 12.33 -2.55
C LEU A 310 3.60 11.36 -3.36
N ILE A 311 4.01 10.24 -2.77
CA ILE A 311 4.83 9.21 -3.43
C ILE A 311 3.98 7.98 -3.77
N ASP A 312 3.91 7.58 -5.05
CA ASP A 312 3.44 6.25 -5.47
C ASP A 312 4.63 5.28 -5.53
N THR A 313 4.42 4.04 -5.12
CA THR A 313 5.48 3.03 -5.07
C THR A 313 5.11 1.77 -5.84
N ALA A 314 6.12 1.06 -6.34
CA ALA A 314 5.88 -0.20 -7.03
C ALA A 314 5.22 -1.21 -6.08
N GLY A 315 4.19 -1.91 -6.59
CA GLY A 315 3.50 -2.99 -5.89
C GLY A 315 4.26 -4.31 -6.03
N LEU A 316 5.37 -4.44 -5.31
CA LEU A 316 6.31 -5.53 -5.45
C LEU A 316 5.94 -6.73 -4.55
N GLN A 317 6.33 -7.94 -4.98
CA GLN A 317 6.15 -9.18 -4.22
C GLN A 317 7.12 -9.23 -3.02
N ALA A 318 6.74 -9.97 -1.97
CA ALA A 318 7.56 -10.13 -0.76
C ALA A 318 8.95 -10.76 -1.01
N SER A 319 9.07 -11.55 -2.08
CA SER A 319 10.29 -12.21 -2.56
C SER A 319 11.19 -11.32 -3.44
N ASP A 320 10.70 -10.18 -3.93
CA ASP A 320 11.44 -9.32 -4.86
C ASP A 320 12.51 -8.48 -4.14
N PRO A 321 13.80 -8.58 -4.49
CA PRO A 321 14.85 -7.76 -3.87
C PRO A 321 14.64 -6.25 -4.04
N ALA A 322 13.95 -5.82 -5.11
CA ALA A 322 13.60 -4.42 -5.30
C ALA A 322 12.64 -3.91 -4.22
N LEU A 323 11.80 -4.77 -3.61
CA LEU A 323 10.96 -4.39 -2.47
C LEU A 323 11.83 -4.00 -1.27
N ARG A 324 12.85 -4.79 -0.94
CA ARG A 324 13.77 -4.46 0.16
C ARG A 324 14.43 -3.11 -0.06
N LEU A 325 14.89 -2.82 -1.28
CA LEU A 325 15.49 -1.54 -1.61
C LEU A 325 14.48 -0.37 -1.50
N GLN A 326 13.28 -0.53 -2.05
CA GLN A 326 12.22 0.48 -1.97
C GLN A 326 11.89 0.84 -0.51
N LEU A 327 11.77 -0.17 0.35
CA LEU A 327 11.53 0.01 1.78
C LEU A 327 12.73 0.62 2.52
N GLU A 328 13.96 0.21 2.21
CA GLU A 328 15.18 0.78 2.78
C GLU A 328 15.38 2.26 2.38
N THR A 329 14.93 2.66 1.18
CA THR A 329 14.94 4.06 0.72
C THR A 329 13.90 4.90 1.45
N LEU A 330 12.69 4.36 1.67
CA LEU A 330 11.62 5.01 2.43
C LEU A 330 11.88 5.05 3.95
N ALA A 331 12.71 4.14 4.48
CA ALA A 331 13.25 4.17 5.84
C ALA A 331 14.44 5.14 6.02
N GLY A 332 14.88 5.81 4.95
CA GLY A 332 16.12 6.58 4.94
C GLY A 332 16.07 7.81 5.86
N ARG A 333 16.97 7.87 6.85
CA ARG A 333 17.07 8.95 7.87
C ARG A 333 17.11 10.39 7.33
N GLY A 334 17.40 10.59 6.05
CA GLY A 334 17.39 11.90 5.40
C GLY A 334 15.99 12.45 5.06
N ILE A 335 14.92 11.64 5.14
CA ILE A 335 13.56 12.04 4.76
C ILE A 335 12.58 11.63 5.85
N LYS A 336 11.81 12.58 6.37
CA LYS A 336 10.67 12.31 7.27
C LYS A 336 9.42 11.97 6.46
N ALA A 337 9.46 10.84 5.74
CA ALA A 337 8.33 10.35 4.98
C ALA A 337 7.32 9.65 5.91
N ARG A 338 6.04 10.00 5.78
CA ARG A 338 4.94 9.30 6.45
C ARG A 338 4.41 8.21 5.53
N ASN A 339 4.84 6.98 5.78
CA ASN A 339 4.55 5.83 4.93
C ASN A 339 3.23 5.18 5.37
N TYR A 340 2.21 5.20 4.51
CA TYR A 340 0.90 4.62 4.79
C TYR A 340 0.72 3.30 4.05
N LEU A 341 0.41 2.24 4.79
CA LEU A 341 0.15 0.91 4.23
C LEU A 341 -1.27 0.87 3.66
N VAL A 342 -1.39 0.77 2.34
CA VAL A 342 -2.67 0.70 1.64
C VAL A 342 -3.13 -0.76 1.60
N LEU A 343 -4.33 -1.02 2.12
CA LEU A 343 -4.92 -2.34 2.31
C LEU A 343 -6.32 -2.40 1.70
N ALA A 344 -6.54 -3.32 0.76
CA ALA A 344 -7.88 -3.56 0.23
C ALA A 344 -8.71 -4.40 1.20
N THR A 345 -9.90 -3.93 1.56
CA THR A 345 -10.86 -4.58 2.47
C THR A 345 -11.63 -5.75 1.84
N THR A 346 -11.13 -6.22 0.69
CA THR A 346 -11.48 -7.49 0.04
C THR A 346 -10.36 -8.54 0.13
N SER A 347 -9.26 -8.22 0.84
CA SER A 347 -8.13 -9.14 1.06
C SER A 347 -8.30 -9.95 2.33
N GLN A 348 -8.01 -11.26 2.27
CA GLN A 348 -8.04 -12.17 3.42
C GLN A 348 -6.96 -11.86 4.47
N LYS A 349 -7.22 -12.24 5.74
CA LYS A 349 -6.33 -12.20 6.92
C LYS A 349 -4.86 -12.53 6.60
N GLN A 350 -4.59 -13.59 5.86
CA GLN A 350 -3.24 -14.03 5.50
C GLN A 350 -2.54 -13.01 4.59
N VAL A 351 -3.24 -12.47 3.59
CA VAL A 351 -2.74 -11.46 2.64
C VAL A 351 -2.49 -10.13 3.37
N LEU A 352 -3.43 -9.71 4.23
CA LEU A 352 -3.31 -8.51 5.07
C LEU A 352 -2.11 -8.60 6.02
N SER A 353 -1.93 -9.75 6.68
CA SER A 353 -0.81 -10.02 7.58
C SER A 353 0.53 -10.06 6.82
N ALA A 354 0.60 -10.70 5.65
CA ALA A 354 1.79 -10.74 4.81
C ALA A 354 2.17 -9.35 4.28
N ALA A 355 1.18 -8.51 3.93
CA ALA A 355 1.40 -7.12 3.54
C ALA A 355 2.01 -6.32 4.70
N TYR A 356 1.46 -6.39 5.91
CA TYR A 356 2.05 -5.73 7.08
C TYR A 356 3.48 -6.23 7.36
N HIS A 357 3.71 -7.54 7.40
CA HIS A 357 5.02 -8.12 7.70
C HIS A 357 6.11 -7.76 6.68
N SER A 358 5.73 -7.63 5.41
CA SER A 358 6.64 -7.19 4.35
C SER A 358 6.95 -5.68 4.46
N TYR A 359 5.93 -4.85 4.60
CA TYR A 359 6.06 -3.40 4.45
C TYR A 359 6.41 -2.64 5.75
N LYS A 360 6.20 -3.22 6.95
CA LYS A 360 6.48 -2.54 8.24
C LYS A 360 7.92 -2.01 8.42
N ARG A 361 8.88 -2.55 7.66
CA ARG A 361 10.30 -2.16 7.69
C ARG A 361 10.57 -0.72 7.23
N CYS A 362 9.66 -0.06 6.50
CA CYS A 362 9.84 1.35 6.14
C CYS A 362 9.43 2.35 7.25
N GLY A 363 8.90 1.88 8.38
CA GLY A 363 8.33 2.75 9.41
C GLY A 363 6.97 3.28 8.97
N LEU A 364 5.91 2.55 9.30
CA LEU A 364 4.55 2.90 8.91
C LEU A 364 3.98 3.98 9.86
N ALA A 365 3.44 5.04 9.28
CA ALA A 365 2.68 6.08 9.99
C ALA A 365 1.20 5.72 10.19
N GLY A 366 0.75 4.62 9.58
CA GLY A 366 -0.62 4.11 9.65
C GLY A 366 -1.01 3.33 8.40
N CYS A 367 -2.32 3.20 8.18
CA CYS A 367 -2.88 2.52 7.02
C CYS A 367 -3.99 3.32 6.33
N ILE A 368 -4.27 2.96 5.08
CA ILE A 368 -5.41 3.44 4.31
C ILE A 368 -6.20 2.23 3.84
N LEU A 369 -7.50 2.23 4.10
CA LEU A 369 -8.38 1.11 3.77
C LEU A 369 -9.10 1.41 2.45
N THR A 370 -9.05 0.48 1.50
CA THR A 370 -9.59 0.67 0.13
C THR A 370 -10.57 -0.43 -0.24
N LYS A 371 -11.45 -0.18 -1.22
CA LYS A 371 -12.50 -1.12 -1.67
C LYS A 371 -13.53 -1.45 -0.56
N LEU A 372 -13.92 -0.45 0.24
CA LEU A 372 -14.96 -0.59 1.29
C LEU A 372 -16.39 -0.70 0.72
N ASP A 373 -16.55 -0.45 -0.57
CA ASP A 373 -17.72 -0.70 -1.40
C ASP A 373 -17.85 -2.18 -1.81
N GLU A 374 -16.72 -2.87 -2.02
CA GLU A 374 -16.66 -4.28 -2.39
C GLU A 374 -16.57 -5.24 -1.18
N THR A 375 -16.51 -4.72 0.06
CA THR A 375 -16.13 -5.51 1.24
C THR A 375 -17.23 -6.45 1.75
N ALA A 376 -16.90 -7.73 1.86
CA ALA A 376 -17.71 -8.76 2.51
C ALA A 376 -17.31 -9.04 3.98
N ASN A 377 -16.23 -8.39 4.46
CA ASN A 377 -15.73 -8.53 5.84
C ASN A 377 -14.77 -7.38 6.16
N LEU A 378 -15.08 -6.59 7.20
CA LEU A 378 -14.22 -5.49 7.66
C LEU A 378 -13.48 -5.82 8.97
N GLY A 379 -13.85 -6.89 9.68
CA GLY A 379 -13.24 -7.28 10.95
C GLY A 379 -11.79 -7.70 10.82
N GLU A 380 -11.39 -8.35 9.73
CA GLU A 380 -10.01 -8.83 9.55
C GLU A 380 -9.01 -7.66 9.49
N VAL A 381 -9.35 -6.63 8.71
CA VAL A 381 -8.49 -5.45 8.53
C VAL A 381 -8.52 -4.51 9.73
N LEU A 382 -9.65 -4.42 10.43
CA LEU A 382 -9.73 -3.72 11.72
C LEU A 382 -8.90 -4.46 12.78
N SER A 383 -8.92 -5.80 12.77
CA SER A 383 -8.09 -6.62 13.67
C SER A 383 -6.61 -6.41 13.41
N LEU A 384 -6.18 -6.37 12.15
CA LEU A 384 -4.80 -6.03 11.77
C LEU A 384 -4.42 -4.63 12.26
N ALA A 385 -5.26 -3.63 11.99
CA ALA A 385 -4.98 -2.23 12.34
C ALA A 385 -4.85 -2.04 13.86
N VAL A 386 -5.75 -2.63 14.65
CA VAL A 386 -5.72 -2.59 16.12
C VAL A 386 -4.53 -3.39 16.68
N THR A 387 -4.30 -4.62 16.20
CA THR A 387 -3.22 -5.51 16.71
C THR A 387 -1.80 -4.96 16.43
N HIS A 388 -1.67 -4.04 15.47
CA HIS A 388 -0.39 -3.45 15.06
C HIS A 388 -0.35 -1.93 15.24
N GLU A 389 -1.29 -1.38 16.00
CA GLU A 389 -1.39 0.04 16.38
C GLU A 389 -1.29 1.01 15.17
N LEU A 390 -1.78 0.59 14.00
CA LEU A 390 -1.75 1.36 12.76
C LEU A 390 -2.93 2.35 12.75
N PRO A 391 -2.72 3.67 12.81
CA PRO A 391 -3.82 4.61 12.68
C PRO A 391 -4.44 4.51 11.30
N VAL A 392 -5.75 4.27 11.24
CA VAL A 392 -6.50 4.37 9.99
C VAL A 392 -6.55 5.85 9.63
N ALA A 393 -5.96 6.22 8.50
CA ALA A 393 -5.84 7.62 8.06
C ALA A 393 -6.93 8.02 7.07
N TYR A 394 -7.27 7.12 6.15
CA TYR A 394 -8.28 7.33 5.11
C TYR A 394 -9.04 6.04 4.78
N LEU A 395 -10.24 6.21 4.24
CA LEU A 395 -11.10 5.17 3.69
C LEU A 395 -11.42 5.49 2.22
N THR A 396 -11.58 4.47 1.36
CA THR A 396 -12.15 4.63 0.01
C THR A 396 -13.13 3.52 -0.33
N ASP A 397 -14.30 3.90 -0.84
CA ASP A 397 -15.47 3.07 -1.14
C ASP A 397 -16.13 3.48 -2.47
N GLY A 398 -15.38 3.34 -3.56
CA GLY A 398 -15.85 3.59 -4.92
C GLY A 398 -14.77 4.12 -5.85
N PRO A 399 -15.07 4.32 -7.15
CA PRO A 399 -14.10 4.80 -8.14
C PRO A 399 -13.92 6.33 -8.16
N ARG A 400 -14.91 7.12 -7.68
CA ARG A 400 -15.02 8.56 -7.99
C ARG A 400 -13.95 9.41 -7.34
N ILE A 401 -13.55 10.47 -8.04
CA ILE A 401 -12.46 11.35 -7.62
C ILE A 401 -12.97 12.79 -7.36
N PRO A 402 -12.55 13.44 -6.26
CA PRO A 402 -11.97 12.85 -5.04
C PRO A 402 -13.03 12.22 -4.11
N ASP A 403 -14.32 12.27 -4.49
CA ASP A 403 -15.45 12.18 -3.55
C ASP A 403 -15.45 10.89 -2.70
N ASP A 404 -15.07 9.75 -3.27
CA ASP A 404 -15.00 8.45 -2.59
C ASP A 404 -13.69 8.32 -1.78
N LEU A 405 -13.33 9.37 -1.02
CA LEU A 405 -12.18 9.45 -0.10
C LEU A 405 -12.60 10.10 1.22
N HIS A 406 -12.71 9.30 2.26
CA HIS A 406 -13.31 9.70 3.53
C HIS A 406 -12.32 9.68 4.68
N LEU A 407 -12.53 10.57 5.65
CA LEU A 407 -11.84 10.52 6.94
C LEU A 407 -12.51 9.47 7.85
N PRO A 408 -11.73 8.59 8.50
CA PRO A 408 -12.29 7.49 9.28
C PRO A 408 -12.92 7.99 10.58
N ARG A 409 -14.21 7.70 10.76
CA ARG A 409 -14.90 7.85 12.04
C ARG A 409 -14.99 6.48 12.71
N ARG A 410 -14.34 6.32 13.87
CA ARG A 410 -14.18 5.03 14.56
C ARG A 410 -15.51 4.28 14.78
N HIS A 411 -16.56 4.99 15.18
CA HIS A 411 -17.90 4.41 15.36
C HIS A 411 -18.56 4.00 14.03
N GLN A 412 -18.31 4.71 12.92
CA GLN A 412 -18.83 4.33 11.60
C GLN A 412 -18.10 3.10 11.05
N LEU A 413 -16.80 2.96 11.30
CA LEU A 413 -16.05 1.74 10.95
C LEU A 413 -16.61 0.51 11.66
N VAL A 414 -16.88 0.60 12.96
CA VAL A 414 -17.51 -0.50 13.72
C VAL A 414 -18.94 -0.76 13.24
N SER A 415 -19.73 0.29 12.98
CA SER A 415 -21.08 0.12 12.44
C SER A 415 -21.08 -0.53 11.06
N ARG A 416 -20.12 -0.19 10.19
CA ARG A 416 -19.98 -0.78 8.85
C ARG A 416 -19.52 -2.23 8.93
N ALA A 417 -18.61 -2.56 9.84
CA ALA A 417 -18.18 -3.93 10.11
C ALA A 417 -19.34 -4.82 10.58
N VAL A 418 -20.23 -4.31 11.43
CA VAL A 418 -21.44 -5.03 11.85
C VAL A 418 -22.49 -5.13 10.73
N SER A 419 -22.59 -4.15 9.81
CA SER A 419 -23.52 -4.25 8.68
C SER A 419 -23.04 -5.18 7.56
N VAL A 420 -21.73 -5.40 7.40
CA VAL A 420 -21.15 -6.36 6.43
C VAL A 420 -20.77 -7.71 7.08
N GLN A 421 -21.21 -7.97 8.31
CA GLN A 421 -20.91 -9.22 9.02
C GLN A 421 -21.48 -10.44 8.27
N MET A 422 -20.84 -11.60 8.47
CA MET A 422 -21.33 -12.87 7.93
C MET A 422 -22.79 -13.13 8.35
N GLN A 423 -23.63 -13.53 7.40
CA GLN A 423 -25.06 -13.77 7.63
C GLN A 423 -25.34 -15.13 8.28
N GLU A 424 -24.53 -16.13 7.96
CA GLU A 424 -24.56 -17.46 8.56
C GLU A 424 -23.91 -17.48 9.95
N GLU A 425 -24.10 -18.55 10.71
CA GLU A 425 -23.37 -18.76 11.96
C GLU A 425 -22.01 -19.43 11.67
N PRO A 426 -20.94 -19.08 12.41
CA PRO A 426 -19.63 -19.66 12.19
C PRO A 426 -19.65 -21.15 12.53
N SER A 427 -19.04 -21.99 11.69
CA SER A 427 -18.93 -23.42 11.94
C SER A 427 -18.13 -23.71 13.21
N GLU A 428 -18.37 -24.86 13.82
CA GLU A 428 -17.63 -25.33 14.99
C GLU A 428 -16.12 -25.47 14.70
N GLU A 429 -15.75 -25.76 13.44
CA GLU A 429 -14.38 -25.72 12.92
C GLU A 429 -13.82 -24.29 12.87
N ALA A 430 -14.55 -23.33 12.29
CA ALA A 430 -14.13 -21.92 12.25
C ALA A 430 -14.04 -21.27 13.64
N MET A 431 -14.76 -21.80 14.63
CA MET A 431 -14.60 -21.42 16.05
C MET A 431 -13.40 -22.12 16.70
N ALA A 432 -13.15 -23.39 16.41
CA ALA A 432 -11.94 -24.08 16.86
C ALA A 432 -10.66 -23.39 16.36
N ASP A 433 -10.62 -23.01 15.08
CA ASP A 433 -9.53 -22.22 14.47
C ASP A 433 -9.34 -20.86 15.14
N MET A 434 -10.43 -20.16 15.45
CA MET A 434 -10.40 -18.87 16.16
C MET A 434 -9.78 -19.00 17.56
N PHE A 435 -9.94 -20.16 18.20
CA PHE A 435 -9.33 -20.47 19.50
C PHE A 435 -7.89 -21.00 19.34
N ALA A 436 -7.56 -21.74 18.28
CA ALA A 436 -6.18 -22.13 17.94
C ALA A 436 -5.28 -20.89 17.72
N ASP A 437 -5.81 -19.87 17.03
CA ASP A 437 -5.23 -18.53 16.82
C ASP A 437 -4.73 -17.87 18.12
N LEU A 438 -5.36 -18.17 19.26
CA LEU A 438 -4.95 -17.65 20.58
C LEU A 438 -3.59 -18.21 21.02
N TYR A 439 -3.36 -19.50 20.81
CA TYR A 439 -2.14 -20.19 21.24
C TYR A 439 -0.92 -19.78 20.40
N HIS A 440 -1.11 -19.58 19.09
CA HIS A 440 -0.13 -18.94 18.22
C HIS A 440 0.28 -17.54 18.73
N SER A 441 -0.65 -16.77 19.32
CA SER A 441 -0.37 -15.40 19.81
C SER A 441 0.52 -15.39 21.07
N THR A 442 0.35 -16.35 21.97
CA THR A 442 1.14 -16.45 23.21
C THR A 442 2.61 -16.76 22.96
N GLY A 443 2.94 -17.56 21.95
CA GLY A 443 4.33 -17.89 21.62
C GLY A 443 5.20 -16.71 21.13
N LYS A 444 4.59 -15.57 20.78
CA LYS A 444 5.31 -14.38 20.28
C LYS A 444 5.53 -13.28 21.33
N ARG A 445 5.15 -13.50 22.59
CA ARG A 445 5.45 -12.58 23.72
C ARG A 445 6.63 -13.04 24.60
N ALA A 446 7.29 -14.14 24.24
CA ALA A 446 8.49 -14.64 24.90
C ALA A 446 9.63 -14.79 23.86
N GLY A 447 10.35 -13.69 23.63
CA GLY A 447 11.46 -13.60 22.66
C GLY A 447 12.04 -12.19 22.60
#